data_AF-A0A9E6QY43-F1
#
_entry.id   AF-A0A9E6QY43-F1
#
_cell.length_a   1.000
_cell.length_b   1.000
_cell.length_c   1.000
_cell.angle_alpha   90.00
_cell.angle_beta   90.00
_cell.angle_gamma   90.00
#
_symmetry.space_group_name_H-M   'P 1'
#
loop_
_entity.id
_entity.type
_entity.pdbx_description
1 polymer ?
#
loop_
_entity_poly.entity_id
_entity_poly.type
_entity_poly.pdbx_seq_one_letter_code
_entity_poly.pdbx_strand_id
1 'polypeptide(L)'
;MALTPQWLDELKSRTTLSALVMRTTKLQRAGREWKACCPFHHENTPSFYVNDQKGFYHCFGCQAHGSAIDWMIEQRGLEFMDAVKELAAAAGMEVPAMDRQAAQAAEKRASLHDVMQAAQEWFVGRLHSDEGVGARDYLARRGMSARVIEQFGFGYAPDDKAALGKALAQFDTAMLIEAGLLIDVEDKLPYARFRGRLMLPIHDARARVIAFGGRILENRDGVAKYLNSPDTPLFDKGRTLYNLHRAGPASRKTDRVIAVEGYMDVIALAQAGIEDVVAPMGTALTQQQIELLWRMADKPVLCFDGDNAGQRAAMRAAERVLPLLRPGHSLQIVTLPAGLDPDDLVKQRGTVAMEKLLAEPASLLDLVWEHELAAQPLASPEDKAGLKARLLDHVETIEHPDIKSLYRREMLERYGNFAFPQREFKPFQKRAPFGKPEPQRASPEVRDRLRRAAGGMFRDMLASAVLNGLARHPQEIHRHADSLLGLSRSDATMAQAVEFLLDHGQTLEAGDKSPIFPPGTLPPPPDKARFSFLLEGTDPDVAREDLAEAVSLLVERPALEAAIAAATRRFDADPEGAFAEQQRLRKRKLEIESRLGQMARKRAASAAQVSNSPDDAPGISGDIETD
;
A
#
# COMPACT_ATOMS: atom_id res chain seq x y z
N MET A 1 16.83 6.51 -44.17
CA MET A 1 15.66 5.62 -44.21
C MET A 1 15.45 5.07 -42.80
N ALA A 2 14.22 4.98 -42.33
CA ALA A 2 13.90 4.44 -40.99
C ALA A 2 14.27 2.95 -40.89
N LEU A 3 14.45 2.43 -39.67
CA LEU A 3 14.63 1.00 -39.41
C LEU A 3 13.41 0.23 -39.95
N THR A 4 13.58 -0.50 -41.03
CA THR A 4 12.49 -1.29 -41.61
C THR A 4 12.23 -2.53 -40.76
N PRO A 5 10.98 -3.03 -40.68
CA PRO A 5 10.69 -4.29 -40.00
C PRO A 5 11.58 -5.44 -40.49
N GLN A 6 11.84 -5.49 -41.80
CA GLN A 6 12.71 -6.48 -42.43
C GLN A 6 14.16 -6.42 -41.91
N TRP A 7 14.69 -5.23 -41.66
CA TRP A 7 16.04 -5.08 -41.10
C TRP A 7 16.10 -5.50 -39.63
N LEU A 8 15.05 -5.21 -38.85
CA LEU A 8 14.94 -5.66 -37.47
C LEU A 8 14.82 -7.18 -37.36
N ASP A 9 14.10 -7.81 -38.29
CA ASP A 9 14.00 -9.27 -38.37
C ASP A 9 15.34 -9.90 -38.78
N GLU A 10 16.07 -9.28 -39.71
CA GLU A 10 17.43 -9.70 -40.05
C GLU A 10 18.36 -9.60 -38.84
N LEU A 11 18.31 -8.51 -38.08
CA LEU A 11 19.09 -8.31 -36.85
C LEU A 11 18.80 -9.40 -35.81
N LYS A 12 17.51 -9.70 -35.59
CA LYS A 12 17.09 -10.79 -34.70
C LYS A 12 17.63 -12.13 -35.20
N SER A 13 17.55 -12.41 -36.50
CA SER A 13 18.02 -13.68 -37.07
C SER A 13 19.53 -13.89 -36.95
N ARG A 14 20.33 -12.82 -36.97
CA ARG A 14 21.79 -12.87 -36.79
C ARG A 14 22.23 -12.89 -35.33
N THR A 15 21.29 -12.68 -34.40
CA THR A 15 21.57 -12.69 -32.97
C THR A 15 21.20 -14.05 -32.39
N THR A 16 22.19 -14.81 -31.92
CA THR A 16 21.92 -16.03 -31.15
C THR A 16 21.44 -15.66 -29.75
N LEU A 17 20.14 -15.79 -29.50
CA LEU A 17 19.48 -15.35 -28.27
C LEU A 17 20.03 -16.07 -27.03
N SER A 18 20.29 -17.37 -27.10
CA SER A 18 20.87 -18.12 -25.99
C SER A 18 22.27 -17.64 -25.62
N ALA A 19 23.10 -17.27 -26.61
CA ALA A 19 24.43 -16.72 -26.37
C ALA A 19 24.37 -15.32 -25.73
N LEU A 20 23.36 -14.52 -26.09
CA LEU A 20 23.08 -13.22 -25.47
C LEU A 20 22.65 -13.39 -24.01
N VAL A 21 21.70 -14.29 -23.76
CA VAL A 21 21.14 -14.58 -22.43
C VAL A 21 22.17 -15.23 -21.51
N MET A 22 23.03 -16.11 -22.03
CA MET A 22 24.08 -16.79 -21.26
C MET A 22 25.11 -15.85 -20.62
N ARG A 23 25.16 -14.58 -21.05
CA ARG A 23 26.03 -13.57 -20.42
C ARG A 23 25.58 -13.23 -19.00
N THR A 24 24.30 -13.36 -18.69
CA THR A 24 23.73 -13.01 -17.38
C THR A 24 23.00 -14.15 -16.70
N THR A 25 22.57 -15.18 -17.45
CA THR A 25 21.77 -16.29 -16.92
C THR A 25 22.37 -17.64 -17.30
N LYS A 26 22.58 -18.52 -16.32
CA LYS A 26 23.13 -19.86 -16.56
C LYS A 26 22.10 -20.77 -17.24
N LEU A 27 22.18 -20.88 -18.57
CA LEU A 27 21.32 -21.75 -19.36
C LEU A 27 21.77 -23.22 -19.33
N GLN A 28 20.81 -24.14 -19.25
CA GLN A 28 21.00 -25.58 -19.40
C GLN A 28 20.32 -26.06 -20.68
N ARG A 29 20.93 -27.02 -21.37
CA ARG A 29 20.35 -27.54 -22.62
C ARG A 29 19.15 -28.45 -22.34
N ALA A 30 18.04 -28.21 -23.03
CA ALA A 30 16.79 -28.97 -22.93
C ALA A 30 16.30 -29.33 -24.34
N GLY A 31 16.87 -30.40 -24.90
CA GLY A 31 16.58 -30.82 -26.27
C GLY A 31 17.08 -29.80 -27.30
N ARG A 32 16.13 -29.19 -28.04
CA ARG A 32 16.41 -28.15 -29.04
C ARG A 32 16.35 -26.72 -28.47
N GLU A 33 15.97 -26.58 -27.21
CA GLU A 33 15.85 -25.30 -26.51
C GLU A 33 16.83 -25.26 -25.33
N TRP A 34 16.89 -24.09 -24.70
CA TRP A 34 17.62 -23.88 -23.46
C TRP A 34 16.64 -23.56 -22.33
N LYS A 35 16.93 -24.03 -21.12
CA LYS A 35 16.12 -23.75 -19.92
C LYS A 35 16.96 -23.14 -18.80
N ALA A 36 16.36 -22.30 -17.97
CA ALA A 36 16.95 -21.79 -16.73
C ALA A 36 15.87 -21.40 -15.72
N CYS A 37 16.28 -21.09 -14.49
CA CYS A 37 15.44 -20.28 -13.60
C CYS A 37 15.30 -18.88 -14.19
N CYS A 38 14.10 -18.34 -14.11
CA CYS A 38 13.77 -17.08 -14.73
C CYS A 38 14.58 -15.91 -14.15
N PRO A 39 15.16 -15.07 -15.02
CA PRO A 39 15.90 -13.88 -14.59
C PRO A 39 14.98 -12.69 -14.25
N PHE A 40 13.68 -12.79 -14.54
CA PHE A 40 12.68 -11.74 -14.31
C PHE A 40 11.87 -11.93 -13.02
N HIS A 41 11.92 -13.10 -12.39
CA HIS A 41 11.27 -13.37 -11.12
C HIS A 41 11.97 -14.50 -10.37
N HIS A 42 11.85 -14.55 -9.05
CA HIS A 42 12.50 -15.57 -8.23
C HIS A 42 11.73 -16.91 -8.28
N GLU A 43 12.39 -17.96 -8.77
CA GLU A 43 11.88 -19.33 -8.77
C GLU A 43 12.98 -20.37 -8.52
N ASN A 44 12.58 -21.51 -7.92
CA ASN A 44 13.50 -22.63 -7.63
C ASN A 44 13.49 -23.71 -8.71
N THR A 45 12.51 -23.69 -9.60
CA THR A 45 12.37 -24.65 -10.71
C THR A 45 12.55 -23.94 -12.04
N PRO A 46 13.33 -24.48 -12.99
CA PRO A 46 13.52 -23.84 -14.30
C PRO A 46 12.20 -23.72 -15.09
N SER A 47 11.65 -22.51 -15.22
CA SER A 47 10.48 -22.23 -16.07
C SER A 47 10.77 -21.30 -17.24
N PHE A 48 12.00 -20.79 -17.36
CA PHE A 48 12.44 -19.92 -18.44
C PHE A 48 13.05 -20.69 -19.58
N TYR A 49 12.46 -20.56 -20.77
CA TYR A 49 12.89 -21.24 -21.99
C TYR A 49 13.38 -20.24 -23.03
N VAL A 50 14.47 -20.57 -23.70
CA VAL A 50 15.04 -19.79 -24.82
C VAL A 50 15.12 -20.67 -26.05
N ASN A 51 14.49 -20.23 -27.14
CA ASN A 51 14.50 -20.93 -28.41
C ASN A 51 15.25 -20.11 -29.47
N ASP A 52 16.47 -20.55 -29.82
CA ASP A 52 17.29 -19.88 -30.84
C ASP A 52 16.70 -19.99 -32.25
N GLN A 53 15.99 -21.08 -32.57
CA GLN A 53 15.39 -21.27 -33.90
C GLN A 53 14.20 -20.34 -34.12
N LYS A 54 13.42 -20.09 -33.08
CA LYS A 54 12.26 -19.20 -33.13
C LYS A 54 12.59 -17.76 -32.73
N GLY A 55 13.78 -17.51 -32.17
CA GLY A 55 14.28 -16.18 -31.84
C GLY A 55 13.59 -15.49 -30.66
N PHE A 56 12.96 -16.25 -29.75
CA PHE A 56 12.28 -15.71 -28.56
C PHE A 56 12.59 -16.49 -27.29
N TYR A 57 12.40 -15.83 -26.15
CA TYR A 57 12.32 -16.46 -24.83
C TYR A 57 10.89 -16.43 -24.30
N HIS A 58 10.57 -17.38 -23.43
CA HIS A 58 9.30 -17.42 -22.73
C HIS A 58 9.47 -18.03 -21.34
N CYS A 59 8.92 -17.36 -20.32
CA CYS A 59 8.85 -17.86 -18.96
C CYS A 59 7.46 -18.42 -18.66
N PHE A 60 7.35 -19.68 -18.27
CA PHE A 60 6.06 -20.26 -17.87
C PHE A 60 5.60 -19.85 -16.47
N GLY A 61 6.50 -19.40 -15.59
CA GLY A 61 6.16 -18.85 -14.28
C GLY A 61 5.54 -17.44 -14.35
N CYS A 62 6.30 -16.44 -14.81
CA CYS A 62 5.87 -15.04 -14.84
C CYS A 62 5.34 -14.53 -16.19
N GLN A 63 5.23 -15.40 -17.21
CA GLN A 63 4.79 -15.04 -18.58
C GLN A 63 5.68 -14.04 -19.34
N ALA A 64 6.87 -13.71 -18.82
CA ALA A 64 7.84 -12.88 -19.54
C ALA A 64 8.18 -13.50 -20.90
N HIS A 65 8.06 -12.72 -21.96
CA HIS A 65 8.23 -13.17 -23.33
C HIS A 65 8.83 -12.05 -24.20
N GLY A 66 9.84 -12.37 -25.00
CA GLY A 66 10.49 -11.36 -25.82
C GLY A 66 11.54 -11.91 -26.77
N SER A 67 12.01 -11.03 -27.66
CA SER A 67 13.11 -11.25 -28.59
C SER A 67 14.46 -10.81 -28.01
N ALA A 68 15.53 -10.90 -28.80
CA ALA A 68 16.85 -10.39 -28.40
C ALA A 68 16.85 -8.88 -28.09
N ILE A 69 16.03 -8.10 -28.79
CA ILE A 69 15.91 -6.66 -28.54
C ILE A 69 15.21 -6.42 -27.20
N ASP A 70 14.11 -7.15 -26.96
CA ASP A 70 13.33 -7.04 -25.72
C ASP A 70 14.16 -7.46 -24.52
N TRP A 71 14.99 -8.50 -24.66
CA TRP A 71 15.97 -8.88 -23.65
C TRP A 71 16.93 -7.74 -23.29
N MET A 72 17.42 -6.99 -24.28
CA MET A 72 18.32 -5.85 -24.07
C MET A 72 17.61 -4.67 -23.39
N ILE A 73 16.31 -4.50 -23.63
CA ILE A 73 15.51 -3.45 -23.01
C ILE A 73 15.12 -3.85 -21.58
N GLU A 74 14.50 -5.01 -21.41
CA GLU A 74 13.91 -5.46 -20.15
C GLU A 74 15.00 -5.88 -19.14
N GLN A 75 16.04 -6.59 -19.60
CA GLN A 75 17.07 -7.11 -18.69
C GLN A 75 18.24 -6.15 -18.50
N ARG A 76 18.57 -5.33 -19.50
CA ARG A 76 19.69 -4.37 -19.42
C ARG A 76 19.27 -2.91 -19.30
N GLY A 77 17.97 -2.62 -19.37
CA GLY A 77 17.45 -1.25 -19.23
C GLY A 77 17.85 -0.32 -20.38
N LEU A 78 18.14 -0.85 -21.56
CA LEU A 78 18.55 -0.04 -22.71
C LEU A 78 17.33 0.57 -23.42
N GLU A 79 17.48 1.79 -23.92
CA GLU A 79 16.54 2.37 -24.87
C GLU A 79 16.58 1.60 -26.21
N PHE A 80 15.44 1.54 -26.91
CA PHE A 80 15.27 0.70 -28.11
C PHE A 80 16.37 0.90 -29.17
N MET A 81 16.71 2.15 -29.49
CA MET A 81 17.74 2.46 -30.50
C MET A 81 19.14 2.04 -30.06
N ASP A 82 19.42 2.06 -28.76
CA ASP A 82 20.72 1.64 -28.23
C ASP A 82 20.82 0.11 -28.17
N ALA A 83 19.74 -0.58 -27.81
CA ALA A 83 19.64 -2.03 -27.93
C ALA A 83 19.88 -2.49 -29.37
N VAL A 84 19.28 -1.80 -30.35
CA VAL A 84 19.48 -2.05 -31.77
C VAL A 84 20.93 -1.84 -32.19
N LYS A 85 21.57 -0.73 -31.79
CA LYS A 85 22.99 -0.45 -32.12
C LYS A 85 23.94 -1.49 -31.56
N GLU A 86 23.74 -1.88 -30.30
CA GLU A 86 24.62 -2.84 -29.64
C GLU A 86 24.50 -4.25 -30.23
N LEU A 87 23.27 -4.69 -30.52
CA LEU A 87 23.04 -5.95 -31.21
C LEU A 87 23.59 -5.92 -32.65
N ALA A 88 23.43 -4.81 -33.36
CA ALA A 88 23.92 -4.67 -34.72
C ALA A 88 25.45 -4.71 -34.78
N ALA A 89 26.13 -4.03 -33.86
CA ALA A 89 27.58 -4.11 -33.71
C ALA A 89 28.05 -5.55 -33.43
N ALA A 90 27.36 -6.26 -32.54
CA ALA A 90 27.68 -7.67 -32.24
C ALA A 90 27.41 -8.61 -33.42
N ALA A 91 26.40 -8.31 -34.24
CA ALA A 91 26.02 -9.07 -35.43
C ALA A 91 26.79 -8.66 -36.71
N GLY A 92 27.72 -7.70 -36.62
CA GLY A 92 28.44 -7.16 -37.77
C GLY A 92 27.52 -6.47 -38.79
N MET A 93 26.39 -5.93 -38.35
CA MET A 93 25.42 -5.20 -39.16
C MET A 93 25.59 -3.69 -38.98
N GLU A 94 25.61 -2.95 -40.08
CA GLU A 94 25.50 -1.49 -40.01
C GLU A 94 24.04 -1.11 -39.75
N VAL A 95 23.81 -0.26 -38.73
CA VAL A 95 22.50 0.32 -38.49
C VAL A 95 22.22 1.36 -39.59
N PRO A 96 21.09 1.26 -40.33
CA PRO A 96 20.75 2.22 -41.37
C PRO A 96 20.67 3.63 -40.79
N ALA A 97 21.61 4.48 -41.18
CA ALA A 97 21.60 5.88 -40.78
C ALA A 97 20.43 6.62 -41.46
N MET A 98 19.78 7.52 -40.71
CA MET A 98 19.13 8.66 -41.33
C MET A 98 20.25 9.59 -41.83
N ASP A 99 20.63 9.36 -43.09
CA ASP A 99 21.64 10.11 -43.85
C ASP A 99 23.11 9.89 -43.40
N ARG A 100 23.89 9.19 -44.23
CA ARG A 100 25.27 8.77 -43.94
C ARG A 100 26.24 9.97 -43.82
N GLN A 101 25.94 11.08 -44.50
CA GLN A 101 26.69 12.33 -44.39
C GLN A 101 26.33 13.09 -43.11
N ALA A 102 25.05 13.13 -42.73
CA ALA A 102 24.62 13.71 -41.46
C ALA A 102 25.12 12.89 -40.26
N ALA A 103 25.15 11.55 -40.37
CA ALA A 103 25.70 10.66 -39.35
C ALA A 103 27.23 10.81 -39.20
N GLN A 104 28.00 10.84 -40.29
CA GLN A 104 29.45 11.11 -40.20
C GLN A 104 29.77 12.54 -39.73
N ALA A 105 28.94 13.53 -40.07
CA ALA A 105 29.07 14.89 -39.54
C ALA A 105 28.67 14.98 -38.05
N ALA A 106 27.65 14.24 -37.62
CA ALA A 106 27.23 14.14 -36.22
C ALA A 106 28.23 13.36 -35.36
N GLU A 107 28.85 12.32 -35.92
CA GLU A 107 29.89 11.51 -35.27
C GLU A 107 31.24 12.25 -35.17
N LYS A 108 31.48 13.23 -36.06
CA LYS A 108 32.60 14.18 -35.96
C LYS A 108 32.32 15.39 -35.07
N ARG A 109 31.06 15.68 -34.76
CA ARG A 109 30.68 16.82 -33.91
C ARG A 109 30.81 16.38 -32.45
N ALA A 110 31.46 17.21 -31.63
CA ALA A 110 31.46 17.00 -30.19
C ALA A 110 30.02 16.82 -29.70
N SER A 111 29.78 15.82 -28.86
CA SER A 111 28.51 15.60 -28.19
C SER A 111 28.45 16.38 -26.88
N LEU A 112 27.25 16.57 -26.34
CA LEU A 112 27.11 17.14 -25.00
C LEU A 112 27.80 16.27 -23.93
N HIS A 113 27.91 14.95 -24.13
CA HIS A 113 28.67 14.09 -23.22
C HIS A 113 30.17 14.39 -23.25
N ASP A 114 30.74 14.72 -24.41
CA ASP A 114 32.16 15.11 -24.52
C ASP A 114 32.43 16.42 -23.77
N VAL A 115 31.49 17.37 -23.85
CA VAL A 115 31.53 18.62 -23.07
C VAL A 115 31.51 18.33 -21.56
N MET A 116 30.60 17.46 -21.11
CA MET A 116 30.46 17.10 -19.70
C MET A 116 31.70 16.36 -19.17
N GLN A 117 32.27 15.46 -19.97
CA GLN A 117 33.49 14.76 -19.63
C GLN A 117 34.69 15.71 -19.52
N ALA A 118 34.88 16.61 -20.48
CA ALA A 118 35.95 17.60 -20.43
C ALA A 118 35.78 18.56 -19.23
N ALA A 119 34.56 18.94 -18.89
CA ALA A 119 34.27 19.73 -17.69
C ALA A 119 34.64 18.97 -16.40
N GLN A 120 34.29 17.68 -16.32
CA GLN A 120 34.65 16.82 -15.19
C GLN A 120 36.16 16.73 -15.01
N GLU A 121 36.91 16.45 -16.08
CA GLU A 121 38.38 16.38 -16.05
C GLU A 121 38.99 17.70 -15.61
N TRP A 122 38.46 18.82 -16.10
CA TRP A 122 38.92 20.14 -15.70
C TRP A 122 38.67 20.41 -14.20
N PHE A 123 37.47 20.11 -13.69
CA PHE A 123 37.16 20.29 -12.27
C PHE A 123 38.04 19.42 -11.37
N VAL A 124 38.31 18.16 -11.76
CA VAL A 124 39.23 17.28 -11.03
C VAL A 124 40.65 17.88 -11.05
N GLY A 125 41.12 18.35 -12.21
CA GLY A 125 42.42 19.03 -12.31
C GLY A 125 42.53 20.26 -11.42
N ARG A 126 41.46 21.06 -11.31
CA ARG A 126 41.38 22.22 -10.40
C ARG A 126 41.36 21.82 -8.92
N LEU A 127 40.78 20.67 -8.58
CA LEU A 127 40.83 20.17 -7.20
C LEU A 127 42.26 19.85 -6.77
N HIS A 128 43.15 19.47 -7.69
CA HIS A 128 44.56 19.17 -7.42
C HIS A 128 45.50 20.38 -7.55
N SER A 129 45.03 21.53 -8.04
CA SER A 129 45.84 22.75 -8.15
C SER A 129 45.91 23.52 -6.83
N ASP A 130 46.71 24.60 -6.79
CA ASP A 130 46.80 25.50 -5.62
C ASP A 130 45.46 26.15 -5.28
N GLU A 131 44.60 26.40 -6.28
CA GLU A 131 43.25 26.96 -6.06
C GLU A 131 42.33 25.98 -5.31
N GLY A 132 42.61 24.68 -5.41
CA GLY A 132 41.82 23.61 -4.78
C GLY A 132 42.14 23.35 -3.31
N VAL A 133 43.12 24.04 -2.70
CA VAL A 133 43.55 23.79 -1.30
C VAL A 133 42.37 23.82 -0.33
N GLY A 134 41.52 24.85 -0.38
CA GLY A 134 40.37 24.95 0.52
C GLY A 134 39.33 23.83 0.33
N ALA A 135 39.17 23.33 -0.89
CA ALA A 135 38.29 22.19 -1.17
C ALA A 135 38.86 20.87 -0.63
N ARG A 136 40.19 20.66 -0.75
CA ARG A 136 40.87 19.50 -0.17
C ARG A 136 40.84 19.52 1.35
N ASP A 137 41.07 20.68 1.97
CA ASP A 137 40.96 20.84 3.43
C ASP A 137 39.54 20.55 3.92
N TYR A 138 38.53 21.01 3.17
CA TYR A 138 37.13 20.73 3.45
C TYR A 138 36.83 19.21 3.42
N LEU A 139 37.29 18.51 2.37
CA LEU A 139 37.14 17.06 2.23
C LEU A 139 37.87 16.30 3.35
N ALA A 140 39.08 16.74 3.71
CA ALA A 140 39.87 16.15 4.79
C ALA A 140 39.17 16.32 6.15
N ARG A 141 38.63 17.51 6.47
CA ARG A 141 37.83 17.73 7.69
C ARG A 141 36.57 16.87 7.75
N ARG A 142 36.01 16.52 6.58
CA ARG A 142 34.87 15.58 6.49
C ARG A 142 35.27 14.11 6.60
N GLY A 143 36.57 13.79 6.64
CA GLY A 143 37.07 12.42 6.72
C GLY A 143 36.96 11.65 5.41
N MET A 144 36.93 12.34 4.26
CA MET A 144 36.83 11.69 2.95
C MET A 144 38.17 11.10 2.54
N SER A 145 38.20 9.78 2.29
CA SER A 145 39.40 9.10 1.81
C SER A 145 39.74 9.46 0.37
N ALA A 146 41.02 9.39 -0.02
CA ALA A 146 41.45 9.63 -1.40
C ALA A 146 40.73 8.71 -2.40
N ARG A 147 40.51 7.44 -2.03
CA ARG A 147 39.74 6.47 -2.82
C ARG A 147 38.31 6.96 -3.07
N VAL A 148 37.63 7.49 -2.06
CA VAL A 148 36.26 8.00 -2.19
C VAL A 148 36.23 9.28 -3.03
N ILE A 149 37.22 10.16 -2.84
CA ILE A 149 37.39 11.40 -3.64
C ILE A 149 37.49 11.05 -5.14
N GLU A 150 38.35 10.09 -5.48
CA GLU A 150 38.53 9.61 -6.85
C GLU A 150 37.28 8.88 -7.36
N GLN A 151 36.75 7.92 -6.59
CA GLN A 151 35.62 7.08 -6.98
C GLN A 151 34.37 7.91 -7.30
N PHE A 152 34.07 8.94 -6.50
CA PHE A 152 32.94 9.84 -6.72
C PHE A 152 33.27 11.01 -7.65
N GLY A 153 34.53 11.14 -8.09
CA GLY A 153 34.96 12.14 -9.05
C GLY A 153 34.87 13.57 -8.53
N PHE A 154 35.19 13.81 -7.26
CA PHE A 154 35.16 15.17 -6.72
C PHE A 154 36.07 16.11 -7.52
N GLY A 155 35.57 17.31 -7.76
CA GLY A 155 36.31 18.38 -8.43
C GLY A 155 36.16 19.71 -7.70
N TYR A 156 36.75 20.76 -8.27
CA TYR A 156 36.62 22.12 -7.75
C TYR A 156 36.37 23.11 -8.88
N ALA A 157 35.38 23.97 -8.70
CA ALA A 157 35.11 25.12 -9.56
C ALA A 157 35.70 26.38 -8.90
N PRO A 158 36.76 26.99 -9.46
CA PRO A 158 37.33 28.25 -8.97
C PRO A 158 36.29 29.37 -8.90
N ASP A 159 36.50 30.37 -8.05
CA ASP A 159 35.63 31.56 -7.97
C ASP A 159 35.95 32.56 -9.10
N ASP A 160 35.91 32.08 -10.35
CA ASP A 160 36.14 32.86 -11.57
C ASP A 160 35.01 32.61 -12.59
N LYS A 161 34.40 33.69 -13.05
CA LYS A 161 33.32 33.70 -14.03
C LYS A 161 33.74 33.24 -15.42
N ALA A 162 34.99 33.43 -15.82
CA ALA A 162 35.47 33.16 -17.18
C ALA A 162 36.32 31.88 -17.28
N ALA A 163 36.83 31.36 -16.17
CA ALA A 163 37.78 30.24 -16.16
C ALA A 163 37.27 29.00 -16.90
N LEU A 164 36.04 28.55 -16.63
CA LEU A 164 35.46 27.37 -17.27
C LEU A 164 35.27 27.55 -18.78
N GLY A 165 34.74 28.70 -19.21
CA GLY A 165 34.54 29.00 -20.63
C GLY A 165 35.86 29.07 -21.41
N LYS A 166 36.92 29.61 -20.79
CA LYS A 166 38.27 29.62 -21.37
C LYS A 166 38.88 28.22 -21.43
N ALA A 167 38.68 27.41 -20.39
CA ALA A 167 39.23 26.06 -20.30
C ALA A 167 38.60 25.08 -21.30
N LEU A 168 37.35 25.32 -21.68
CA LEU A 168 36.58 24.52 -22.62
C LEU A 168 36.40 25.20 -23.98
N ALA A 169 37.31 26.11 -24.36
CA ALA A 169 37.25 26.88 -25.60
C ALA A 169 37.34 26.04 -26.88
N GLN A 170 37.65 24.75 -26.78
CA GLN A 170 37.57 23.79 -27.87
C GLN A 170 36.13 23.41 -28.27
N PHE A 171 35.13 23.77 -27.44
CA PHE A 171 33.71 23.53 -27.72
C PHE A 171 32.97 24.84 -28.01
N ASP A 172 31.90 24.76 -28.80
CA ASP A 172 31.03 25.90 -29.08
C ASP A 172 30.39 26.40 -27.77
N THR A 173 30.40 27.72 -27.55
CA THR A 173 29.78 28.34 -26.36
C THR A 173 28.31 27.95 -26.19
N ALA A 174 27.58 27.77 -27.29
CA ALA A 174 26.19 27.31 -27.29
C ALA A 174 26.05 25.92 -26.63
N MET A 175 26.99 25.00 -26.87
CA MET A 175 26.98 23.68 -26.24
C MET A 175 27.27 23.78 -24.73
N LEU A 176 28.14 24.68 -24.31
CA LEU A 176 28.41 24.90 -22.88
C LEU A 176 27.19 25.48 -22.14
N ILE A 177 26.39 26.31 -22.82
CA ILE A 177 25.11 26.82 -22.30
C ILE A 177 24.06 25.69 -22.25
N GLU A 178 23.91 24.92 -23.34
CA GLU A 178 22.97 23.79 -23.43
C GLU A 178 23.26 22.69 -22.39
N ALA A 179 24.55 22.43 -22.11
CA ALA A 179 25.00 21.53 -21.06
C ALA A 179 24.80 22.11 -19.63
N GLY A 180 24.34 23.36 -19.50
CA GLY A 180 24.09 24.01 -18.22
C GLY A 180 25.36 24.42 -17.46
N LEU A 181 26.51 24.49 -18.14
CA LEU A 181 27.80 24.86 -17.57
C LEU A 181 28.01 26.39 -17.54
N LEU A 182 27.49 27.09 -18.55
CA LEU A 182 27.48 28.56 -18.62
C LEU A 182 26.06 29.11 -18.46
N ILE A 183 25.95 30.30 -17.88
CA ILE A 183 24.73 31.09 -17.82
C ILE A 183 24.84 32.17 -18.89
N ASP A 184 23.88 32.19 -19.78
CA ASP A 184 23.70 33.27 -20.75
C ASP A 184 22.91 34.43 -20.13
N VAL A 185 23.32 35.65 -20.40
CA VAL A 185 22.65 36.87 -19.93
C VAL A 185 22.66 37.87 -21.07
N GLU A 186 21.49 38.45 -21.33
CA GLU A 186 21.30 39.46 -22.37
C GLU A 186 22.34 40.59 -22.25
N ASP A 187 22.94 40.95 -23.40
CA ASP A 187 23.99 41.96 -23.55
C ASP A 187 25.27 41.74 -22.72
N LYS A 188 25.53 40.51 -22.24
CA LYS A 188 26.74 40.18 -21.48
C LYS A 188 27.39 38.90 -21.99
N LEU A 189 28.69 38.76 -21.74
CA LEU A 189 29.40 37.51 -22.01
C LEU A 189 28.87 36.40 -21.09
N PRO A 190 28.59 35.19 -21.62
CA PRO A 190 28.23 34.04 -20.82
C PRO A 190 29.30 33.74 -19.77
N TYR A 191 28.88 33.31 -18.58
CA TYR A 191 29.79 33.04 -17.46
C TYR A 191 29.52 31.71 -16.78
N ALA A 192 30.54 31.16 -16.13
CA ALA A 192 30.50 29.87 -15.45
C ALA A 192 29.37 29.82 -14.41
N ARG A 193 28.49 28.82 -14.49
CA ARG A 193 27.40 28.60 -13.54
C ARG A 193 27.92 28.32 -12.13
N PHE A 194 28.90 27.41 -12.04
CA PHE A 194 29.52 26.97 -10.80
C PHE A 194 30.78 27.77 -10.54
N ARG A 195 30.88 28.37 -9.34
CA ARG A 195 32.01 29.22 -8.92
C ARG A 195 32.22 29.09 -7.43
N GLY A 196 33.48 28.94 -7.00
CA GLY A 196 33.86 28.77 -5.59
C GLY A 196 33.18 27.54 -4.95
N ARG A 197 33.02 26.45 -5.70
CA ARG A 197 32.24 25.28 -5.29
C ARG A 197 33.04 23.99 -5.41
N LEU A 198 32.90 23.12 -4.42
CA LEU A 198 33.23 21.70 -4.54
C LEU A 198 32.24 21.06 -5.51
N MET A 199 32.76 20.38 -6.54
CA MET A 199 31.98 19.82 -7.63
C MET A 199 31.77 18.32 -7.43
N LEU A 200 30.54 17.88 -7.65
CA LEU A 200 30.11 16.49 -7.58
C LEU A 200 29.44 16.10 -8.91
N PRO A 201 30.05 15.21 -9.73
CA PRO A 201 29.45 14.77 -10.99
C PRO A 201 28.23 13.89 -10.76
N ILE A 202 27.17 14.18 -11.52
CA ILE A 202 25.95 13.38 -11.61
C ILE A 202 26.05 12.54 -12.88
N HIS A 203 25.76 11.25 -12.74
CA HIS A 203 25.92 10.28 -13.83
C HIS A 203 24.60 9.65 -14.22
N ASP A 204 24.49 9.24 -15.48
CA ASP A 204 23.42 8.36 -15.95
C ASP A 204 23.65 6.91 -15.49
N ALA A 205 22.73 6.01 -15.85
CA ALA A 205 22.83 4.58 -15.54
C ALA A 205 24.05 3.88 -16.19
N ARG A 206 24.68 4.49 -17.22
CA ARG A 206 25.89 4.00 -17.89
C ARG A 206 27.17 4.60 -17.30
N ALA A 207 27.08 5.28 -16.16
CA ALA A 207 28.20 5.97 -15.52
C ALA A 207 28.84 7.08 -16.39
N ARG A 208 28.06 7.71 -17.29
CA ARG A 208 28.50 8.91 -18.04
C ARG A 208 28.06 10.16 -17.30
N VAL A 209 28.91 11.18 -17.25
CA VAL A 209 28.57 12.46 -16.62
C VAL A 209 27.49 13.17 -17.44
N ILE A 210 26.41 13.57 -16.76
CA ILE A 210 25.23 14.23 -17.36
C ILE A 210 24.88 15.56 -16.70
N ALA A 211 25.35 15.80 -15.47
CA ALA A 211 25.15 17.05 -14.75
C ALA A 211 26.15 17.18 -13.61
N PHE A 212 26.08 18.30 -12.88
CA PHE A 212 26.89 18.54 -11.68
C PHE A 212 26.04 19.06 -10.53
N GLY A 213 26.37 18.60 -9.32
CA GLY A 213 26.08 19.29 -8.07
C GLY A 213 27.30 20.12 -7.66
N GLY A 214 27.07 21.31 -7.10
CA GLY A 214 28.11 22.21 -6.65
C GLY A 214 27.83 22.71 -5.25
N ARG A 215 28.74 22.48 -4.31
CA ARG A 215 28.62 22.88 -2.91
C ARG A 215 29.54 24.03 -2.56
N ILE A 216 29.02 25.08 -1.94
CA ILE A 216 29.89 26.15 -1.40
C ILE A 216 30.75 25.63 -0.23
N LEU A 217 31.99 26.09 -0.15
CA LEU A 217 32.90 25.76 0.95
C LEU A 217 32.60 26.59 2.20
N GLU A 218 32.22 27.84 1.99
CA GLU A 218 31.87 28.81 3.04
C GLU A 218 30.42 29.25 2.90
N ASN A 219 29.70 29.32 4.02
CA ASN A 219 28.33 29.83 4.03
C ASN A 219 28.35 31.32 3.70
N ARG A 220 27.59 31.71 2.67
CA ARG A 220 27.37 33.12 2.29
C ARG A 220 25.87 33.40 2.39
N ASP A 221 25.51 34.52 3.01
CA ASP A 221 24.11 34.92 3.15
C ASP A 221 23.42 35.03 1.78
N GLY A 222 22.22 34.47 1.68
CA GLY A 222 21.43 34.47 0.44
C GLY A 222 21.90 33.51 -0.65
N VAL A 223 22.96 32.72 -0.43
CA VAL A 223 23.46 31.74 -1.40
C VAL A 223 23.15 30.31 -0.96
N ALA A 224 22.49 29.54 -1.82
CA ALA A 224 22.18 28.14 -1.54
C ALA A 224 23.45 27.29 -1.37
N LYS A 225 23.48 26.49 -0.28
CA LYS A 225 24.56 25.57 0.09
C LYS A 225 24.93 24.63 -1.04
N TYR A 226 23.92 24.04 -1.68
CA TYR A 226 24.06 23.21 -2.88
C TYR A 226 23.37 23.88 -4.07
N LEU A 227 23.98 23.72 -5.24
CA LEU A 227 23.44 24.14 -6.53
C LEU A 227 23.55 22.96 -7.48
N ASN A 228 22.44 22.57 -8.10
CA ASN A 228 22.46 21.58 -9.19
C ASN A 228 22.50 22.29 -10.56
N SER A 229 22.99 21.59 -11.58
CA SER A 229 22.77 21.94 -12.98
C SER A 229 21.28 22.21 -13.23
N PRO A 230 20.93 23.08 -14.21
CA PRO A 230 19.54 23.17 -14.69
C PRO A 230 19.15 21.86 -15.38
N ASP A 231 17.88 21.70 -15.72
CA ASP A 231 17.49 20.60 -16.62
C ASP A 231 18.09 20.86 -18.02
N THR A 232 18.55 19.81 -18.67
CA THR A 232 19.22 19.81 -19.97
C THR A 232 18.78 18.60 -20.78
N PRO A 233 19.11 18.50 -22.08
CA PRO A 233 18.85 17.28 -22.85
C PRO A 233 19.46 16.00 -22.25
N LEU A 234 20.53 16.12 -21.44
CA LEU A 234 21.18 14.98 -20.78
C LEU A 234 20.67 14.73 -19.36
N PHE A 235 20.03 15.71 -18.72
CA PHE A 235 19.71 15.66 -17.30
C PHE A 235 18.32 16.22 -17.00
N ASP A 236 17.49 15.36 -16.45
CA ASP A 236 16.19 15.69 -15.88
C ASP A 236 16.23 15.37 -14.38
N LYS A 237 16.10 16.41 -13.54
CA LYS A 237 16.12 16.27 -12.08
C LYS A 237 15.04 15.33 -11.57
N GLY A 238 13.85 15.40 -12.15
CA GLY A 238 12.69 14.61 -11.74
C GLY A 238 12.79 13.14 -12.15
N ARG A 239 13.75 12.78 -13.02
CA ARG A 239 13.95 11.41 -13.51
C ARG A 239 15.34 10.85 -13.21
N THR A 240 16.14 11.57 -12.41
CA THR A 240 17.50 11.17 -12.07
C THR A 240 17.62 10.92 -10.56
N LEU A 241 18.27 9.81 -10.21
CA LEU A 241 18.73 9.51 -8.85
C LEU A 241 20.25 9.55 -8.85
N TYR A 242 20.84 10.30 -7.93
CA TYR A 242 22.29 10.29 -7.77
C TYR A 242 22.79 8.93 -7.32
N ASN A 243 23.97 8.56 -7.81
CA ASN A 243 24.65 7.30 -7.54
C ASN A 243 23.92 6.03 -8.04
N LEU A 244 22.86 6.17 -8.84
CA LEU A 244 22.08 5.04 -9.37
C LEU A 244 22.94 3.97 -10.07
N HIS A 245 23.93 4.40 -10.87
CA HIS A 245 24.83 3.48 -11.60
C HIS A 245 25.72 2.61 -10.70
N ARG A 246 26.06 3.08 -9.49
CA ARG A 246 26.82 2.29 -8.50
C ARG A 246 25.88 1.49 -7.59
N ALA A 247 24.78 2.11 -7.17
CA ALA A 247 23.79 1.50 -6.31
C ALA A 247 23.04 0.35 -6.99
N GLY A 248 22.79 0.41 -8.30
CA GLY A 248 22.10 -0.63 -9.06
C GLY A 248 22.74 -2.02 -8.96
N PRO A 249 24.05 -2.18 -9.23
CA PRO A 249 24.73 -3.45 -9.02
C PRO A 249 24.78 -3.89 -7.55
N ALA A 250 24.90 -2.96 -6.60
CA ALA A 250 24.91 -3.26 -5.17
C ALA A 250 23.54 -3.74 -4.68
N SER A 251 22.45 -3.09 -5.11
CA SER A 251 21.09 -3.39 -4.70
C SER A 251 20.66 -4.80 -5.07
N ARG A 252 21.13 -5.33 -6.20
CA ARG A 252 20.87 -6.72 -6.60
C ARG A 252 21.53 -7.76 -5.71
N LYS A 253 22.61 -7.38 -5.00
CA LYS A 253 23.30 -8.27 -4.05
C LYS A 253 22.66 -8.22 -2.67
N THR A 254 22.13 -7.06 -2.28
CA THR A 254 21.53 -6.83 -0.97
C THR A 254 20.01 -7.00 -0.96
N ASP A 255 19.38 -7.10 -2.14
CA ASP A 255 17.93 -7.03 -2.34
C ASP A 255 17.29 -5.79 -1.71
N ARG A 256 18.04 -4.68 -1.72
CA ARG A 256 17.71 -3.43 -1.01
C ARG A 256 18.20 -2.23 -1.81
N VAL A 257 17.44 -1.14 -1.77
CA VAL A 257 17.95 0.19 -2.15
C VAL A 257 17.54 1.20 -1.08
N ILE A 258 18.46 2.08 -0.73
CA ILE A 258 18.27 3.13 0.28
C ILE A 258 18.30 4.48 -0.41
N ALA A 259 17.26 5.28 -0.24
CA ALA A 259 17.22 6.66 -0.69
C ALA A 259 17.40 7.60 0.52
N VAL A 260 18.48 8.39 0.50
CA VAL A 260 18.78 9.43 1.49
C VAL A 260 18.54 10.83 0.92
N GLU A 261 18.63 11.87 1.73
CA GLU A 261 18.30 13.25 1.32
C GLU A 261 19.33 13.88 0.37
N GLY A 262 20.62 13.67 0.61
CA GLY A 262 21.67 14.42 -0.07
C GLY A 262 22.85 13.61 -0.60
N TYR A 263 23.67 14.27 -1.43
CA TYR A 263 24.90 13.70 -1.99
C TYR A 263 25.86 13.21 -0.92
N MET A 264 26.03 13.98 0.15
CA MET A 264 27.02 13.68 1.18
C MET A 264 26.64 12.44 1.98
N ASP A 265 25.35 12.21 2.18
CA ASP A 265 24.83 11.02 2.87
C ASP A 265 25.09 9.77 2.06
N VAL A 266 24.86 9.81 0.74
CA VAL A 266 25.19 8.72 -0.18
C VAL A 266 26.69 8.40 -0.10
N ILE A 267 27.53 9.42 -0.13
CA ILE A 267 28.99 9.26 -0.13
C ILE A 267 29.49 8.74 1.22
N ALA A 268 28.93 9.25 2.32
CA ALA A 268 29.27 8.80 3.67
C ALA A 268 28.90 7.32 3.88
N LEU A 269 27.70 6.91 3.44
CA LEU A 269 27.27 5.53 3.52
C LEU A 269 28.07 4.60 2.61
N ALA A 270 28.37 5.03 1.38
CA ALA A 270 29.25 4.29 0.48
C ALA A 270 30.66 4.12 1.06
N GLN A 271 31.23 5.17 1.68
CA GLN A 271 32.51 5.08 2.39
C GLN A 271 32.47 4.08 3.56
N ALA A 272 31.30 3.95 4.19
CA ALA A 272 31.05 3.00 5.28
C ALA A 272 30.81 1.55 4.80
N GLY A 273 30.79 1.31 3.48
CA GLY A 273 30.55 0.00 2.88
C GLY A 273 29.10 -0.28 2.47
N ILE A 274 28.21 0.69 2.63
CA ILE A 274 26.79 0.61 2.23
C ILE A 274 26.66 1.24 0.84
N GLU A 275 26.80 0.43 -0.20
CA GLU A 275 26.91 0.89 -1.60
C GLU A 275 25.56 1.00 -2.33
N ASP A 276 24.49 0.40 -1.79
CA ASP A 276 23.13 0.34 -2.34
C ASP A 276 22.30 1.61 -2.05
N VAL A 277 22.96 2.78 -2.07
CA VAL A 277 22.39 4.07 -1.66
C VAL A 277 22.31 5.07 -2.81
N VAL A 278 21.19 5.76 -2.91
CA VAL A 278 20.89 6.82 -3.88
C VAL A 278 20.33 8.08 -3.20
N ALA A 279 20.30 9.20 -3.92
CA ALA A 279 19.61 10.41 -3.46
C ALA A 279 18.80 11.07 -4.58
N PRO A 280 17.66 11.70 -4.29
CA PRO A 280 16.90 12.48 -5.25
C PRO A 280 17.61 13.79 -5.62
N MET A 281 17.41 14.26 -6.85
CA MET A 281 18.07 15.47 -7.39
C MET A 281 17.33 16.79 -7.13
N GLY A 282 16.38 16.77 -6.20
CA GLY A 282 15.54 17.89 -5.80
C GLY A 282 15.12 17.80 -4.33
N THR A 283 14.24 18.70 -3.91
CA THR A 283 13.78 18.83 -2.51
C THR A 283 12.75 17.78 -2.07
N ALA A 284 12.17 17.06 -3.03
CA ALA A 284 11.21 15.99 -2.77
C ALA A 284 11.37 14.90 -3.84
N LEU A 285 11.13 13.66 -3.43
CA LEU A 285 11.09 12.51 -4.32
C LEU A 285 9.94 12.66 -5.31
N THR A 286 10.16 12.40 -6.59
CA THR A 286 9.13 12.43 -7.65
C THR A 286 8.53 11.06 -7.89
N GLN A 287 7.38 11.01 -8.59
CA GLN A 287 6.77 9.75 -9.01
C GLN A 287 7.70 8.94 -9.92
N GLN A 288 8.40 9.59 -10.86
CA GLN A 288 9.33 8.90 -11.76
C GLN A 288 10.54 8.34 -11.00
N GLN A 289 11.01 9.02 -9.96
CA GLN A 289 12.06 8.50 -9.07
C GLN A 289 11.56 7.33 -8.23
N ILE A 290 10.32 7.35 -7.74
CA ILE A 290 9.70 6.20 -7.04
C ILE A 290 9.68 4.98 -7.97
N GLU A 291 9.24 5.14 -9.21
CA GLU A 291 9.25 4.05 -10.20
C GLU A 291 10.68 3.53 -10.48
N LEU A 292 11.69 4.41 -10.48
CA LEU A 292 13.08 3.96 -10.60
C LEU A 292 13.54 3.14 -9.39
N LEU A 293 13.17 3.54 -8.17
CA LEU A 293 13.46 2.78 -6.95
C LEU A 293 12.76 1.41 -6.98
N TRP A 294 11.52 1.35 -7.42
CA TRP A 294 10.74 0.12 -7.55
C TRP A 294 11.27 -0.87 -8.59
N ARG A 295 12.04 -0.40 -9.58
CA ARG A 295 12.79 -1.30 -10.48
C ARG A 295 14.00 -1.95 -9.81
N MET A 296 14.46 -1.41 -8.69
CA MET A 296 15.64 -1.91 -7.96
C MET A 296 15.28 -2.80 -6.79
N ALA A 297 14.19 -2.48 -6.08
CA ALA A 297 13.64 -3.27 -4.99
C ALA A 297 12.14 -3.03 -4.89
N ASP A 298 11.36 -4.05 -4.53
CA ASP A 298 9.90 -3.93 -4.38
C ASP A 298 9.50 -2.96 -3.25
N LYS A 299 10.36 -2.86 -2.22
CA LYS A 299 10.16 -2.03 -1.02
C LYS A 299 11.43 -1.23 -0.70
N PRO A 300 11.75 -0.19 -1.48
CA PRO A 300 12.90 0.67 -1.22
C PRO A 300 12.77 1.37 0.15
N VAL A 301 13.91 1.56 0.81
CA VAL A 301 14.00 2.23 2.11
C VAL A 301 14.28 3.71 1.91
N LEU A 302 13.41 4.58 2.42
CA LEU A 302 13.67 6.02 2.51
C LEU A 302 14.24 6.32 3.90
N CYS A 303 15.47 6.85 3.93
CA CYS A 303 16.17 7.21 5.16
C CYS A 303 16.20 8.74 5.29
N PHE A 304 15.51 9.26 6.30
CA PHE A 304 15.35 10.69 6.55
C PHE A 304 16.10 11.14 7.80
N ASP A 305 16.49 12.41 7.80
CA ASP A 305 17.15 13.04 8.94
C ASP A 305 16.23 13.07 10.16
N GLY A 306 16.81 13.00 11.35
CA GLY A 306 16.09 12.99 12.63
C GLY A 306 15.51 14.35 13.04
N ASP A 307 15.11 15.20 12.10
CA ASP A 307 14.61 16.54 12.35
C ASP A 307 13.20 16.77 11.78
N ASN A 308 12.63 17.95 12.05
CA ASN A 308 11.29 18.28 11.56
C ASN A 308 11.23 18.40 10.03
N ALA A 309 12.34 18.67 9.35
CA ALA A 309 12.38 18.72 7.90
C ALA A 309 12.33 17.31 7.29
N GLY A 310 13.08 16.37 7.86
CA GLY A 310 13.05 14.95 7.52
C GLY A 310 11.66 14.34 7.73
N GLN A 311 11.01 14.60 8.87
CA GLN A 311 9.63 14.15 9.11
C GLN A 311 8.63 14.68 8.06
N ARG A 312 8.73 15.96 7.71
CA ARG A 312 7.89 16.54 6.64
C ARG A 312 8.23 15.93 5.28
N ALA A 313 9.48 15.60 5.01
CA ALA A 313 9.90 14.95 3.77
C ALA A 313 9.36 13.51 3.67
N ALA A 314 9.38 12.77 4.77
CA ALA A 314 8.79 11.45 4.89
C ALA A 314 7.30 11.47 4.55
N MET A 315 6.53 12.39 5.15
CA MET A 315 5.11 12.51 4.84
C MET A 315 4.83 12.94 3.41
N ARG A 316 5.60 13.86 2.84
CA ARG A 316 5.47 14.22 1.41
C ARG A 316 5.74 13.02 0.49
N ALA A 317 6.69 12.15 0.86
CA ALA A 317 6.94 10.92 0.13
C ALA A 317 5.77 9.94 0.28
N ALA A 318 5.17 9.86 1.48
CA ALA A 318 4.00 9.04 1.74
C ALA A 318 2.78 9.47 0.91
N GLU A 319 2.42 10.75 0.97
CA GLU A 319 1.33 11.35 0.19
C GLU A 319 1.51 11.12 -1.31
N ARG A 320 2.76 11.12 -1.80
CA ARG A 320 3.05 10.88 -3.21
C ARG A 320 2.93 9.41 -3.60
N VAL A 321 3.29 8.48 -2.71
CA VAL A 321 3.28 7.05 -3.04
C VAL A 321 1.93 6.38 -2.81
N LEU A 322 1.10 6.88 -1.89
CA LEU A 322 -0.20 6.28 -1.56
C LEU A 322 -1.08 6.04 -2.82
N PRO A 323 -1.24 7.00 -3.75
CA PRO A 323 -1.98 6.77 -4.99
C PRO A 323 -1.34 5.71 -5.90
N LEU A 324 -0.03 5.53 -5.82
CA LEU A 324 0.76 4.68 -6.71
C LEU A 324 0.90 3.24 -6.23
N LEU A 325 0.42 2.94 -5.02
CA LEU A 325 0.55 1.60 -4.43
C LEU A 325 -0.08 0.53 -5.31
N ARG A 326 0.68 -0.54 -5.54
CA ARG A 326 0.26 -1.74 -6.28
C ARG A 326 0.78 -2.99 -5.56
N PRO A 327 0.20 -4.18 -5.81
CA PRO A 327 0.64 -5.40 -5.14
C PRO A 327 2.15 -5.61 -5.23
N GLY A 328 2.76 -5.98 -4.10
CA GLY A 328 4.22 -6.13 -3.97
C GLY A 328 4.99 -4.83 -3.76
N HIS A 329 4.47 -3.68 -4.20
CA HIS A 329 5.22 -2.42 -4.22
C HIS A 329 4.82 -1.48 -3.09
N SER A 330 5.79 -1.04 -2.29
CA SER A 330 5.56 -0.08 -1.20
C SER A 330 6.83 0.71 -0.90
N LEU A 331 6.83 1.50 0.17
CA LEU A 331 8.02 2.16 0.72
C LEU A 331 8.22 1.73 2.16
N GLN A 332 9.48 1.69 2.56
CA GLN A 332 9.93 1.49 3.92
C GLN A 332 10.58 2.78 4.43
N ILE A 333 10.43 3.10 5.70
CA ILE A 333 10.83 4.40 6.25
C ILE A 333 11.79 4.16 7.42
N VAL A 334 12.93 4.84 7.39
CA VAL A 334 13.88 4.91 8.50
C VAL A 334 14.06 6.37 8.86
N THR A 335 13.72 6.72 10.10
CA THR A 335 13.96 8.06 10.65
C THR A 335 15.14 7.97 11.61
N LEU A 336 16.16 8.81 11.40
CA LEU A 336 17.34 8.81 12.25
C LEU A 336 17.07 9.42 13.63
N PRO A 337 17.94 9.13 14.63
CA PRO A 337 17.83 9.77 15.94
C PRO A 337 17.90 11.30 15.85
N ALA A 338 17.27 11.96 16.82
CA ALA A 338 17.07 13.41 16.81
C ALA A 338 18.36 14.20 16.49
N GLY A 339 18.30 15.02 15.43
CA GLY A 339 19.38 15.89 15.01
C GLY A 339 20.59 15.21 14.37
N LEU A 340 20.49 13.93 13.99
CA LEU A 340 21.52 13.23 13.23
C LEU A 340 21.11 13.05 11.75
N ASP A 341 22.09 13.24 10.87
CA ASP A 341 22.05 12.82 9.47
C ASP A 341 22.81 11.46 9.29
N PRO A 342 22.73 10.80 8.12
CA PRO A 342 23.46 9.56 7.88
C PRO A 342 24.98 9.67 8.07
N ASP A 343 25.60 10.79 7.68
CA ASP A 343 27.03 11.05 7.84
C ASP A 343 27.43 11.09 9.33
N ASP A 344 26.67 11.84 10.13
CA ASP A 344 26.87 12.03 11.57
C ASP A 344 26.63 10.73 12.33
N LEU A 345 25.59 9.95 12.00
CA LEU A 345 25.32 8.68 12.65
C LEU A 345 26.46 7.69 12.43
N VAL A 346 26.92 7.53 11.19
CA VAL A 346 28.02 6.61 10.85
C VAL A 346 29.30 7.05 11.55
N LYS A 347 29.60 8.35 11.61
CA LYS A 347 30.79 8.87 12.31
C LYS A 347 30.75 8.65 13.82
N GLN A 348 29.59 8.86 14.43
CA GLN A 348 29.46 8.80 15.90
C GLN A 348 29.28 7.36 16.41
N ARG A 349 28.54 6.52 15.68
CA ARG A 349 28.08 5.20 16.16
C ARG A 349 28.51 4.03 15.28
N GLY A 350 29.15 4.31 14.14
CA GLY A 350 29.67 3.30 13.21
C GLY A 350 28.62 2.68 12.29
N THR A 351 29.10 1.96 11.27
CA THR A 351 28.25 1.30 10.25
C THR A 351 27.25 0.32 10.85
N VAL A 352 27.64 -0.41 11.91
CA VAL A 352 26.77 -1.40 12.56
C VAL A 352 25.50 -0.76 13.14
N ALA A 353 25.60 0.46 13.68
CA ALA A 353 24.44 1.17 14.18
C ALA A 353 23.48 1.58 13.05
N MET A 354 24.03 1.98 11.90
CA MET A 354 23.24 2.32 10.71
C MET A 354 22.54 1.08 10.14
N GLU A 355 23.26 -0.03 9.95
CA GLU A 355 22.67 -1.29 9.47
C GLU A 355 21.58 -1.81 10.41
N LYS A 356 21.71 -1.62 11.73
CA LYS A 356 20.65 -1.98 12.68
C LYS A 356 19.35 -1.20 12.43
N LEU A 357 19.44 0.11 12.16
CA LEU A 357 18.26 0.91 11.83
C LEU A 357 17.66 0.51 10.48
N LEU A 358 18.52 0.24 9.49
CA LEU A 358 18.10 -0.19 8.15
C LEU A 358 17.48 -1.59 8.13
N ALA A 359 17.74 -2.42 9.14
CA ALA A 359 17.15 -3.76 9.28
C ALA A 359 15.71 -3.75 9.83
N GLU A 360 15.31 -2.69 10.52
CA GLU A 360 13.98 -2.55 11.14
C GLU A 360 13.25 -1.30 10.63
N PRO A 361 13.03 -1.15 9.31
CA PRO A 361 12.34 0.02 8.79
C PRO A 361 10.85 -0.01 9.15
N ALA A 362 10.30 1.15 9.47
CA ALA A 362 8.87 1.36 9.65
C ALA A 362 8.13 1.19 8.31
N SER A 363 6.90 0.68 8.36
CA SER A 363 6.06 0.64 7.17
C SER A 363 5.52 2.03 6.83
N LEU A 364 5.06 2.21 5.60
CA LEU A 364 4.33 3.41 5.19
C LEU A 364 3.12 3.70 6.11
N LEU A 365 2.46 2.63 6.57
CA LEU A 365 1.31 2.72 7.45
C LEU A 365 1.70 3.23 8.84
N ASP A 366 2.83 2.74 9.39
CA ASP A 366 3.37 3.21 10.66
C ASP A 366 3.72 4.70 10.59
N LEU A 367 4.38 5.13 9.50
CA LEU A 367 4.73 6.53 9.30
C LEU A 367 3.50 7.44 9.33
N VAL A 368 2.47 7.13 8.54
CA VAL A 368 1.25 7.96 8.48
C VAL A 368 0.55 7.98 9.84
N TRP A 369 0.47 6.83 10.51
CA TRP A 369 -0.14 6.71 11.83
C TRP A 369 0.59 7.56 12.89
N GLU A 370 1.91 7.43 13.01
CA GLU A 370 2.72 8.17 13.98
C GLU A 370 2.69 9.67 13.71
N HIS A 371 2.74 10.08 12.45
CA HIS A 371 2.66 11.48 12.07
C HIS A 371 1.34 12.12 12.47
N GLU A 372 0.22 11.47 12.15
CA GLU A 372 -1.11 12.00 12.44
C GLU A 372 -1.44 12.02 13.93
N LEU A 373 -0.89 11.08 14.70
CA LEU A 373 -0.93 11.09 16.16
C LEU A 373 -0.16 12.27 16.75
N ALA A 374 1.01 12.59 16.20
CA ALA A 374 1.86 13.67 16.70
C ALA A 374 1.40 15.07 16.26
N ALA A 375 0.54 15.16 15.24
CA ALA A 375 0.16 16.43 14.62
C ALA A 375 -0.61 17.38 15.56
N GLN A 376 -1.49 16.86 16.40
CA GLN A 376 -2.37 17.65 17.27
C GLN A 376 -2.67 16.92 18.59
N PRO A 377 -2.95 17.65 19.70
CA PRO A 377 -3.43 17.03 20.93
C PRO A 377 -4.74 16.24 20.72
N LEU A 378 -4.85 15.07 21.34
CA LEU A 378 -5.98 14.14 21.16
C LEU A 378 -6.80 14.00 22.45
N ALA A 379 -7.14 15.13 23.07
CA ALA A 379 -7.71 15.16 24.43
C ALA A 379 -9.22 15.00 24.46
N SER A 380 -9.92 15.45 23.41
CA SER A 380 -11.39 15.40 23.33
C SER A 380 -11.89 14.33 22.34
N PRO A 381 -13.17 13.90 22.47
CA PRO A 381 -13.82 13.09 21.44
C PRO A 381 -13.76 13.71 20.04
N GLU A 382 -13.87 15.04 19.94
CA GLU A 382 -13.75 15.81 18.71
C GLU A 382 -12.34 15.69 18.11
N ASP A 383 -11.29 15.80 18.93
CA ASP A 383 -9.90 15.63 18.47
C ASP A 383 -9.65 14.20 17.95
N LYS A 384 -10.18 13.19 18.64
CA LYS A 384 -10.12 11.79 18.21
C LYS A 384 -10.87 11.57 16.90
N ALA A 385 -12.06 12.15 16.74
CA ALA A 385 -12.79 12.13 15.48
C ALA A 385 -11.99 12.81 14.35
N GLY A 386 -11.31 13.91 14.66
CA GLY A 386 -10.39 14.59 13.74
C GLY A 386 -9.24 13.70 13.28
N LEU A 387 -8.59 12.98 14.19
CA LEU A 387 -7.56 11.99 13.84
C LEU A 387 -8.10 10.93 12.87
N LYS A 388 -9.27 10.35 13.18
CA LYS A 388 -9.89 9.35 12.32
C LYS A 388 -10.15 9.89 10.91
N ALA A 389 -10.65 11.13 10.80
CA ALA A 389 -10.88 11.77 9.52
C ALA A 389 -9.58 11.90 8.70
N ARG A 390 -8.51 12.46 9.29
CA ARG A 390 -7.22 12.64 8.60
C ARG A 390 -6.60 11.31 8.16
N LEU A 391 -6.66 10.27 9.00
CA LEU A 391 -6.18 8.93 8.63
C LEU A 391 -6.95 8.36 7.43
N LEU A 392 -8.28 8.52 7.43
CA LEU A 392 -9.11 8.05 6.32
C LEU A 392 -8.88 8.87 5.05
N ASP A 393 -8.65 10.18 5.16
CA ASP A 393 -8.34 11.04 4.00
C ASP A 393 -7.09 10.52 3.25
N HIS A 394 -6.04 10.13 3.98
CA HIS A 394 -4.86 9.48 3.36
C HIS A 394 -5.22 8.17 2.67
N VAL A 395 -6.02 7.31 3.31
CA VAL A 395 -6.46 6.03 2.72
C VAL A 395 -7.30 6.24 1.46
N GLU A 396 -8.12 7.30 1.41
CA GLU A 396 -8.93 7.62 0.24
C GLU A 396 -8.11 7.98 -1.00
N THR A 397 -6.85 8.41 -0.84
CA THR A 397 -5.95 8.71 -1.97
C THR A 397 -5.45 7.46 -2.69
N ILE A 398 -5.50 6.28 -2.06
CA ILE A 398 -4.98 5.02 -2.63
C ILE A 398 -5.86 4.59 -3.83
N GLU A 399 -5.26 4.42 -5.01
CA GLU A 399 -6.03 4.06 -6.21
C GLU A 399 -6.41 2.58 -6.25
N HIS A 400 -5.52 1.69 -5.78
CA HIS A 400 -5.76 0.25 -5.83
C HIS A 400 -6.82 -0.20 -4.80
N PRO A 401 -7.95 -0.81 -5.21
CA PRO A 401 -9.11 -1.06 -4.33
C PRO A 401 -8.83 -2.03 -3.18
N ASP A 402 -8.10 -3.11 -3.44
CA ASP A 402 -7.78 -4.10 -2.40
C ASP A 402 -6.82 -3.52 -1.35
N ILE A 403 -5.77 -2.84 -1.79
CA ILE A 403 -4.80 -2.17 -0.90
C ILE A 403 -5.50 -1.10 -0.08
N LYS A 404 -6.34 -0.26 -0.69
CA LYS A 404 -7.16 0.74 0.00
C LYS A 404 -8.01 0.09 1.10
N SER A 405 -8.66 -1.04 0.80
CA SER A 405 -9.52 -1.74 1.77
C SER A 405 -8.71 -2.31 2.94
N LEU A 406 -7.52 -2.87 2.67
CA LEU A 406 -6.61 -3.40 3.69
C LEU A 406 -6.03 -2.27 4.56
N TYR A 407 -5.57 -1.17 3.95
CA TYR A 407 -5.10 0.03 4.67
C TYR A 407 -6.20 0.61 5.55
N ARG A 408 -7.44 0.69 5.04
CA ARG A 408 -8.59 1.18 5.82
C ARG A 408 -8.82 0.33 7.05
N ARG A 409 -8.84 -1.00 6.90
CA ARG A 409 -9.05 -1.94 8.02
C ARG A 409 -7.98 -1.76 9.09
N GLU A 410 -6.71 -1.81 8.69
CA GLU A 410 -5.56 -1.71 9.59
C GLU A 410 -5.52 -0.35 10.33
N MET A 411 -5.75 0.76 9.62
CA MET A 411 -5.81 2.10 10.25
C MET A 411 -6.96 2.23 11.25
N LEU A 412 -8.14 1.67 10.94
CA LEU A 412 -9.29 1.70 11.83
C LEU A 412 -9.08 0.81 13.06
N GLU A 413 -8.40 -0.32 12.92
CA GLU A 413 -8.04 -1.19 14.03
C GLU A 413 -7.07 -0.49 15.00
N ARG A 414 -6.00 0.12 14.47
CA ARG A 414 -5.06 0.94 15.26
C ARG A 414 -5.77 2.10 15.96
N TYR A 415 -6.66 2.78 15.23
CA TYR A 415 -7.50 3.84 15.80
C TYR A 415 -8.39 3.32 16.93
N GLY A 416 -9.04 2.18 16.77
CA GLY A 416 -9.87 1.55 17.79
C GLY A 416 -9.08 1.26 19.07
N ASN A 417 -7.92 0.63 18.92
CA ASN A 417 -7.02 0.30 20.03
C ASN A 417 -6.52 1.54 20.79
N PHE A 418 -6.24 2.63 20.06
CA PHE A 418 -5.84 3.92 20.66
C PHE A 418 -7.01 4.63 21.35
N ALA A 419 -8.16 4.73 20.68
CA ALA A 419 -9.30 5.52 21.16
C ALA A 419 -10.02 4.84 22.33
N PHE A 420 -10.05 3.51 22.34
CA PHE A 420 -10.76 2.65 23.30
C PHE A 420 -9.84 1.55 23.85
N PRO A 421 -8.86 1.89 24.72
CA PRO A 421 -7.96 0.90 25.31
C PRO A 421 -8.77 -0.16 26.09
N GLN A 422 -8.47 -1.44 25.87
CA GLN A 422 -9.21 -2.53 26.49
C GLN A 422 -9.13 -2.46 28.02
N ARG A 423 -10.29 -2.48 28.69
CA ARG A 423 -10.36 -2.51 30.15
C ARG A 423 -10.02 -3.92 30.66
N GLU A 424 -9.04 -4.02 31.56
CA GLU A 424 -8.77 -5.28 32.28
C GLU A 424 -10.03 -5.77 33.01
N PHE A 425 -10.45 -6.98 32.67
CA PHE A 425 -11.60 -7.63 33.29
C PHE A 425 -11.27 -8.02 34.75
N LYS A 426 -11.97 -7.43 35.73
CA LYS A 426 -11.90 -7.86 37.14
C LYS A 426 -13.08 -8.77 37.49
N PRO A 427 -12.88 -10.02 37.94
CA PRO A 427 -13.97 -10.93 38.26
C PRO A 427 -14.73 -10.51 39.53
N PHE A 428 -16.06 -10.58 39.47
CA PHE A 428 -17.00 -10.13 40.51
C PHE A 428 -17.28 -11.23 41.57
N GLN A 429 -17.12 -10.93 42.87
CA GLN A 429 -17.45 -11.86 43.98
C GLN A 429 -18.93 -11.77 44.39
N LYS A 430 -19.64 -12.91 44.46
CA LYS A 430 -21.08 -13.00 44.78
C LYS A 430 -21.39 -13.07 46.29
N ARG A 431 -22.49 -12.43 46.73
CA ARG A 431 -23.21 -12.67 47.99
C ARG A 431 -24.67 -13.15 47.73
N ALA A 432 -25.27 -13.85 48.69
CA ALA A 432 -26.39 -14.83 48.57
C ALA A 432 -27.86 -14.28 48.57
N PRO A 433 -28.90 -15.10 48.23
CA PRO A 433 -30.26 -14.63 47.82
C PRO A 433 -31.45 -15.00 48.77
N PHE A 434 -32.62 -14.35 48.57
CA PHE A 434 -33.96 -14.65 49.18
C PHE A 434 -35.10 -14.63 48.13
N GLY A 435 -36.17 -15.44 48.32
CA GLY A 435 -37.15 -15.94 47.30
C GLY A 435 -38.49 -15.22 47.07
N LYS A 436 -39.36 -15.78 46.18
CA LYS A 436 -40.66 -15.22 45.67
C LYS A 436 -41.78 -16.28 45.48
N PRO A 437 -43.10 -15.91 45.48
CA PRO A 437 -44.25 -16.81 45.22
C PRO A 437 -44.99 -16.62 43.85
N GLU A 438 -45.99 -17.48 43.58
CA GLU A 438 -46.51 -17.96 42.26
C GLU A 438 -47.93 -17.41 41.83
N PRO A 439 -48.34 -17.38 40.53
CA PRO A 439 -49.58 -16.71 40.07
C PRO A 439 -50.69 -17.56 39.36
N GLN A 440 -51.94 -17.04 39.32
CA GLN A 440 -53.17 -17.62 38.69
C GLN A 440 -53.58 -16.95 37.34
N ARG A 441 -54.43 -17.60 36.50
CA ARG A 441 -54.77 -17.25 35.08
C ARG A 441 -56.21 -16.69 34.84
N ALA A 442 -56.39 -15.88 33.76
CA ALA A 442 -57.55 -14.99 33.48
C ALA A 442 -58.46 -15.33 32.25
N SER A 443 -59.57 -14.56 32.09
CA SER A 443 -60.85 -14.82 31.36
C SER A 443 -60.98 -14.33 29.87
N PRO A 444 -62.10 -14.58 29.14
CA PRO A 444 -62.22 -14.40 27.67
C PRO A 444 -62.25 -12.96 27.11
N GLU A 445 -62.75 -11.96 27.84
CA GLU A 445 -62.61 -10.55 27.40
C GLU A 445 -61.16 -10.08 27.53
N VAL A 446 -60.44 -10.60 28.53
CA VAL A 446 -58.99 -10.50 28.61
C VAL A 446 -58.37 -11.23 27.43
N ARG A 447 -58.94 -12.33 26.89
CA ARG A 447 -58.44 -12.98 25.65
C ARG A 447 -58.57 -12.14 24.40
N ASP A 448 -59.65 -11.37 24.22
CA ASP A 448 -59.79 -10.50 23.03
C ASP A 448 -59.02 -9.18 23.15
N ARG A 449 -58.89 -8.66 24.39
CA ARG A 449 -57.90 -7.61 24.70
C ARG A 449 -56.47 -8.14 24.59
N LEU A 450 -56.22 -9.40 24.96
CA LEU A 450 -54.98 -10.15 24.73
C LEU A 450 -54.82 -10.53 23.26
N ARG A 451 -55.84 -10.54 22.39
CA ARG A 451 -55.69 -10.77 20.94
C ARG A 451 -55.30 -9.49 20.20
N ARG A 452 -55.85 -8.35 20.59
CA ARG A 452 -55.38 -7.03 20.12
C ARG A 452 -54.03 -6.66 20.74
N ALA A 453 -53.86 -6.93 22.03
CA ALA A 453 -52.56 -7.03 22.64
C ALA A 453 -51.80 -8.30 22.20
N ALA A 454 -52.33 -9.21 21.38
CA ALA A 454 -51.57 -10.30 20.77
C ALA A 454 -50.96 -9.86 19.45
N GLY A 455 -51.53 -8.87 18.75
CA GLY A 455 -50.81 -8.23 17.65
C GLY A 455 -49.57 -7.47 18.15
N GLY A 456 -49.70 -6.84 19.32
CA GLY A 456 -48.61 -6.24 20.11
C GLY A 456 -47.70 -7.29 20.76
N MET A 457 -48.25 -8.18 21.59
CA MET A 457 -47.51 -9.28 22.22
C MET A 457 -46.89 -10.22 21.21
N PHE A 458 -47.42 -10.42 19.99
CA PHE A 458 -46.77 -11.25 18.99
C PHE A 458 -45.60 -10.52 18.34
N ARG A 459 -45.66 -9.19 18.21
CA ARG A 459 -44.49 -8.38 17.89
C ARG A 459 -43.46 -8.46 19.02
N ASP A 460 -43.91 -8.37 20.27
CA ASP A 460 -43.03 -8.49 21.44
C ASP A 460 -42.52 -9.93 21.62
N MET A 461 -43.30 -10.94 21.21
CA MET A 461 -42.94 -12.35 21.23
C MET A 461 -41.98 -12.69 20.10
N LEU A 462 -42.19 -12.17 18.89
CA LEU A 462 -41.27 -12.31 17.77
C LEU A 462 -39.98 -11.56 18.07
N ALA A 463 -40.05 -10.37 18.65
CA ALA A 463 -38.88 -9.63 19.07
C ALA A 463 -38.12 -10.34 20.18
N SER A 464 -38.82 -10.78 21.24
CA SER A 464 -38.21 -11.59 22.30
C SER A 464 -37.61 -12.88 21.74
N ALA A 465 -38.29 -13.54 20.79
CA ALA A 465 -37.76 -14.72 20.12
C ALA A 465 -36.50 -14.39 19.32
N VAL A 466 -36.52 -13.35 18.48
CA VAL A 466 -35.36 -12.93 17.67
C VAL A 466 -34.20 -12.57 18.59
N LEU A 467 -34.41 -11.79 19.66
CA LEU A 467 -33.37 -11.44 20.61
C LEU A 467 -32.79 -12.67 21.32
N ASN A 468 -33.63 -13.61 21.75
CA ASN A 468 -33.19 -14.87 22.37
C ASN A 468 -32.59 -15.87 21.34
N GLY A 469 -32.96 -15.77 20.07
CA GLY A 469 -32.42 -16.57 18.96
C GLY A 469 -31.03 -16.08 18.59
N LEU A 470 -30.87 -14.77 18.45
CA LEU A 470 -29.58 -14.11 18.25
C LEU A 470 -28.65 -14.33 19.46
N ALA A 471 -29.19 -14.33 20.68
CA ALA A 471 -28.45 -14.71 21.87
C ALA A 471 -27.93 -16.15 21.85
N ARG A 472 -28.67 -17.07 21.21
CA ARG A 472 -28.28 -18.49 21.04
C ARG A 472 -27.39 -18.72 19.83
N HIS A 473 -27.50 -17.87 18.82
CA HIS A 473 -26.76 -17.91 17.56
C HIS A 473 -26.05 -16.57 17.33
N PRO A 474 -25.05 -16.22 18.16
CA PRO A 474 -24.47 -14.88 18.14
C PRO A 474 -23.74 -14.55 16.85
N GLN A 475 -23.28 -15.57 16.11
CA GLN A 475 -22.69 -15.44 14.77
C GLN A 475 -23.65 -14.78 13.75
N GLU A 476 -24.97 -14.89 13.95
CA GLU A 476 -25.95 -14.24 13.07
C GLU A 476 -26.22 -12.78 13.43
N ILE A 477 -25.73 -12.29 14.58
CA ILE A 477 -25.95 -10.90 15.04
C ILE A 477 -25.37 -9.90 14.04
N HIS A 478 -24.14 -10.13 13.57
CA HIS A 478 -23.48 -9.25 12.60
C HIS A 478 -24.22 -9.17 11.28
N ARG A 479 -24.70 -10.32 10.77
CA ARG A 479 -25.48 -10.40 9.54
C ARG A 479 -26.73 -9.52 9.58
N HIS A 480 -27.27 -9.31 10.77
CA HIS A 480 -28.52 -8.60 11.01
C HIS A 480 -28.32 -7.23 11.67
N ALA A 481 -27.08 -6.74 11.80
CA ALA A 481 -26.76 -5.58 12.61
C ALA A 481 -27.50 -4.29 12.21
N ASP A 482 -27.50 -3.95 10.92
CA ASP A 482 -28.19 -2.76 10.40
C ASP A 482 -29.71 -2.81 10.63
N SER A 483 -30.27 -4.01 10.43
CA SER A 483 -31.68 -4.32 10.66
C SER A 483 -32.06 -4.13 12.14
N LEU A 484 -31.21 -4.61 13.05
CA LEU A 484 -31.38 -4.47 14.49
C LEU A 484 -31.21 -3.02 14.98
N LEU A 485 -30.25 -2.28 14.42
CA LEU A 485 -30.08 -0.83 14.69
C LEU A 485 -31.28 -0.01 14.22
N GLY A 486 -31.97 -0.43 13.15
CA GLY A 486 -33.24 0.17 12.74
C GLY A 486 -34.34 -0.02 13.80
N LEU A 487 -34.40 -1.21 14.42
CA LEU A 487 -35.37 -1.54 15.47
C LEU A 487 -35.11 -0.77 16.77
N SER A 488 -33.86 -0.62 17.20
CA SER A 488 -33.50 0.10 18.44
C SER A 488 -33.96 1.56 18.43
N ARG A 489 -33.95 2.21 17.25
CA ARG A 489 -34.45 3.58 17.08
C ARG A 489 -35.97 3.70 17.20
N SER A 490 -36.69 2.60 17.01
CA SER A 490 -38.16 2.58 16.98
C SER A 490 -38.81 2.18 18.31
N ASP A 491 -38.07 1.55 19.22
CA ASP A 491 -38.57 1.07 20.50
C ASP A 491 -37.49 1.19 21.59
N ALA A 492 -37.67 2.16 22.48
CA ALA A 492 -36.70 2.49 23.54
C ALA A 492 -36.48 1.34 24.54
N THR A 493 -37.46 0.46 24.72
CA THR A 493 -37.38 -0.69 25.61
C THR A 493 -36.49 -1.80 25.04
N MET A 494 -36.51 -1.96 23.71
CA MET A 494 -35.72 -2.98 23.01
C MET A 494 -34.33 -2.50 22.61
N ALA A 495 -34.10 -1.19 22.62
CA ALA A 495 -32.80 -0.59 22.32
C ALA A 495 -31.68 -1.18 23.19
N GLN A 496 -31.91 -1.33 24.49
CA GLN A 496 -30.90 -1.87 25.41
C GLN A 496 -30.55 -3.33 25.13
N ALA A 497 -31.54 -4.16 24.77
CA ALA A 497 -31.32 -5.57 24.44
C ALA A 497 -30.60 -5.75 23.09
N VAL A 498 -30.97 -4.92 22.10
CA VAL A 498 -30.32 -4.91 20.79
C VAL A 498 -28.88 -4.39 20.88
N GLU A 499 -28.68 -3.28 21.57
CA GLU A 499 -27.35 -2.70 21.79
C GLU A 499 -26.45 -3.70 22.52
N PHE A 500 -26.98 -4.38 23.54
CA PHE A 500 -26.26 -5.46 24.23
C PHE A 500 -25.94 -6.65 23.31
N LEU A 501 -26.88 -7.09 22.47
CA LEU A 501 -26.63 -8.18 21.53
C LEU A 501 -25.60 -7.79 20.47
N LEU A 502 -25.68 -6.58 19.90
CA LEU A 502 -24.69 -6.10 18.91
C LEU A 502 -23.29 -6.00 19.54
N ASP A 503 -23.21 -5.53 20.77
CA ASP A 503 -22.00 -5.49 21.58
C ASP A 503 -21.48 -6.92 21.91
N HIS A 504 -22.38 -7.88 22.11
CA HIS A 504 -22.04 -9.29 22.35
C HIS A 504 -21.69 -10.08 21.07
N GLY A 505 -22.31 -9.78 19.94
CA GLY A 505 -21.96 -10.35 18.64
C GLY A 505 -20.54 -9.95 18.26
N GLN A 506 -20.19 -8.67 18.49
CA GLN A 506 -18.84 -8.13 18.30
C GLN A 506 -17.78 -8.80 19.17
N THR A 507 -18.15 -9.38 20.32
CA THR A 507 -17.21 -10.04 21.23
C THR A 507 -17.06 -11.56 21.00
N LEU A 508 -17.87 -12.17 20.13
CA LEU A 508 -17.86 -13.63 19.87
C LEU A 508 -17.11 -14.07 18.60
N GLU A 509 -16.44 -13.15 17.87
CA GLU A 509 -15.42 -13.54 16.88
C GLU A 509 -14.15 -14.15 17.54
N ALA A 510 -14.02 -14.08 18.86
CA ALA A 510 -13.08 -14.88 19.64
C ALA A 510 -13.82 -16.03 20.32
N GLY A 511 -13.46 -17.28 19.99
CA GLY A 511 -14.18 -18.51 20.35
C GLY A 511 -14.23 -18.89 21.84
N ASP A 512 -14.68 -17.98 22.70
CA ASP A 512 -14.81 -18.18 24.14
C ASP A 512 -16.28 -18.33 24.57
N LYS A 513 -16.55 -19.33 25.42
CA LYS A 513 -17.89 -19.64 25.92
C LYS A 513 -18.31 -18.57 26.94
N SER A 514 -19.25 -17.72 26.51
CA SER A 514 -19.85 -16.50 27.09
C SER A 514 -19.84 -16.28 28.61
N PRO A 515 -19.84 -15.02 29.08
CA PRO A 515 -20.54 -14.66 30.30
C PRO A 515 -22.06 -14.54 30.04
N ILE A 516 -22.80 -15.13 30.96
CA ILE A 516 -24.26 -15.16 31.09
C ILE A 516 -24.85 -13.75 30.97
N PHE A 517 -25.87 -13.56 30.11
CA PHE A 517 -26.68 -12.33 30.03
C PHE A 517 -27.02 -11.80 31.43
N PRO A 518 -26.87 -10.50 31.73
CA PRO A 518 -27.28 -9.96 33.00
C PRO A 518 -28.77 -10.30 33.21
N PRO A 519 -29.16 -10.82 34.39
CA PRO A 519 -30.54 -11.22 34.62
C PRO A 519 -31.47 -10.00 34.49
N GLY A 520 -32.29 -10.01 33.44
CA GLY A 520 -33.21 -8.91 33.10
C GLY A 520 -32.91 -8.16 31.81
N THR A 521 -31.77 -8.41 31.13
CA THR A 521 -31.42 -7.70 29.87
C THR A 521 -32.17 -8.23 28.65
N LEU A 522 -32.32 -9.55 28.55
CA LEU A 522 -33.19 -10.16 27.55
C LEU A 522 -34.56 -10.42 28.16
N PRO A 523 -35.66 -10.13 27.44
CA PRO A 523 -36.97 -10.62 27.84
C PRO A 523 -36.95 -12.16 27.91
N PRO A 524 -37.72 -12.78 28.83
CA PRO A 524 -37.75 -14.23 28.94
C PRO A 524 -38.14 -14.82 27.57
N PRO A 525 -37.44 -15.88 27.12
CA PRO A 525 -37.72 -16.47 25.83
C PRO A 525 -39.20 -16.89 25.82
N PRO A 526 -39.91 -16.60 24.73
CA PRO A 526 -41.27 -17.08 24.60
C PRO A 526 -41.27 -18.60 24.53
N ASP A 527 -42.46 -19.20 24.58
CA ASP A 527 -42.63 -20.66 24.46
C ASP A 527 -41.73 -21.24 23.34
N LYS A 528 -40.71 -22.04 23.74
CA LYS A 528 -39.72 -22.67 22.85
C LYS A 528 -40.39 -23.54 21.79
N ALA A 529 -41.68 -23.86 21.97
CA ALA A 529 -42.51 -24.56 21.00
C ALA A 529 -42.62 -23.85 19.63
N ARG A 530 -42.47 -22.53 19.54
CA ARG A 530 -42.89 -21.78 18.33
C ARG A 530 -41.81 -21.40 17.32
N PHE A 531 -40.54 -21.38 17.73
CA PHE A 531 -39.44 -20.93 16.88
C PHE A 531 -38.33 -21.97 16.88
N SER A 532 -37.97 -22.45 15.69
CA SER A 532 -36.97 -23.50 15.46
C SER A 532 -35.61 -23.13 16.08
N PHE A 533 -35.19 -21.89 15.92
CA PHE A 533 -33.95 -21.35 16.46
C PHE A 533 -33.89 -21.22 18.00
N LEU A 534 -34.99 -21.46 18.73
CA LEU A 534 -35.01 -21.48 20.20
C LEU A 534 -34.94 -22.88 20.81
N LEU A 535 -34.96 -23.92 19.97
CA LEU A 535 -34.97 -25.32 20.39
C LEU A 535 -33.58 -25.91 20.45
N GLU A 536 -33.33 -26.69 21.50
CA GLU A 536 -32.14 -27.52 21.61
C GLU A 536 -32.29 -28.75 20.69
N GLY A 537 -31.30 -29.00 19.82
CA GLY A 537 -31.29 -30.12 18.87
C GLY A 537 -31.87 -29.83 17.47
N THR A 538 -32.19 -28.57 17.13
CA THR A 538 -32.57 -28.20 15.75
C THR A 538 -31.32 -28.08 14.87
N ASP A 539 -31.45 -28.45 13.60
CA ASP A 539 -30.39 -28.29 12.59
C ASP A 539 -29.90 -26.83 12.56
N PRO A 540 -28.58 -26.57 12.71
CA PRO A 540 -28.01 -25.23 12.73
C PRO A 540 -28.34 -24.37 11.49
N ASP A 541 -28.42 -24.98 10.30
CA ASP A 541 -28.71 -24.25 9.07
C ASP A 541 -30.17 -23.83 9.00
N VAL A 542 -31.08 -24.72 9.41
CA VAL A 542 -32.52 -24.42 9.49
C VAL A 542 -32.80 -23.36 10.56
N ALA A 543 -32.13 -23.45 11.71
CA ALA A 543 -32.23 -22.45 12.77
C ALA A 543 -31.76 -21.07 12.29
N ARG A 544 -30.65 -21.01 11.53
CA ARG A 544 -30.12 -19.76 10.97
C ARG A 544 -31.06 -19.14 9.93
N GLU A 545 -31.58 -19.92 9.00
CA GLU A 545 -32.49 -19.41 7.96
C GLU A 545 -33.80 -18.90 8.55
N ASP A 546 -34.41 -19.67 9.46
CA ASP A 546 -35.64 -19.25 10.14
C ASP A 546 -35.40 -18.02 11.04
N LEU A 547 -34.21 -17.86 11.64
CA LEU A 547 -33.84 -16.67 12.41
C LEU A 547 -33.68 -15.43 11.52
N ALA A 548 -33.02 -15.57 10.37
CA ALA A 548 -32.82 -14.50 9.41
C ALA A 548 -34.15 -13.99 8.83
N GLU A 549 -35.06 -14.90 8.51
CA GLU A 549 -36.41 -14.55 8.07
C GLU A 549 -37.20 -13.86 9.20
N ALA A 550 -37.10 -14.32 10.45
CA ALA A 550 -37.74 -13.67 11.59
C ALA A 550 -37.25 -12.23 11.84
N VAL A 551 -35.96 -11.96 11.65
CA VAL A 551 -35.39 -10.60 11.73
C VAL A 551 -35.95 -9.70 10.63
N SER A 552 -35.96 -10.15 9.38
CA SER A 552 -36.51 -9.37 8.25
C SER A 552 -37.97 -8.99 8.50
N LEU A 553 -38.78 -9.93 8.99
CA LEU A 553 -40.20 -9.70 9.31
C LEU A 553 -40.39 -8.67 10.44
N LEU A 554 -39.49 -8.65 11.42
CA LEU A 554 -39.53 -7.73 12.55
C LEU A 554 -39.22 -6.27 12.15
N VAL A 555 -38.30 -6.06 11.19
CA VAL A 555 -37.87 -4.74 10.70
C VAL A 555 -38.77 -4.20 9.58
N GLU A 556 -39.15 -5.04 8.61
CA GLU A 556 -39.88 -4.57 7.43
C GLU A 556 -41.29 -4.07 7.78
N ARG A 557 -41.94 -4.66 8.79
CA ARG A 557 -43.34 -4.36 9.12
C ARG A 557 -43.57 -2.92 9.63
N PRO A 558 -42.83 -2.39 10.62
CA PRO A 558 -43.01 -1.00 11.07
C PRO A 558 -42.73 0.03 9.96
N ALA A 559 -41.69 -0.20 9.14
CA ALA A 559 -41.37 0.66 8.02
C ALA A 559 -42.50 0.67 6.96
N LEU A 560 -43.08 -0.51 6.71
CA LEU A 560 -44.20 -0.65 5.78
C LEU A 560 -45.49 0.01 6.30
N GLU A 561 -45.76 -0.07 7.60
CA GLU A 561 -46.90 0.63 8.23
C GLU A 561 -46.73 2.16 8.17
N ALA A 562 -45.52 2.67 8.42
CA ALA A 562 -45.19 4.08 8.28
C ALA A 562 -45.33 4.56 6.82
N ALA A 563 -44.89 3.76 5.85
CA ALA A 563 -45.04 4.05 4.43
C ALA A 563 -46.52 4.05 3.99
N ILE A 564 -47.34 3.11 4.48
CA ILE A 564 -48.79 3.09 4.24
C ILE A 564 -49.46 4.33 4.84
N ALA A 565 -49.05 4.75 6.04
CA ALA A 565 -49.57 5.97 6.67
C ALA A 565 -49.17 7.23 5.89
N ALA A 566 -47.94 7.29 5.37
CA ALA A 566 -47.47 8.39 4.53
C ALA A 566 -48.20 8.45 3.18
N ALA A 567 -48.42 7.30 2.52
CA ALA A 567 -49.21 7.21 1.31
C ALA A 567 -50.67 7.65 1.56
N THR A 568 -51.27 7.22 2.69
CA THR A 568 -52.62 7.65 3.09
C THR A 568 -52.72 9.16 3.27
N ARG A 569 -51.70 9.82 3.86
CA ARG A 569 -51.67 11.28 3.99
C ARG A 569 -51.51 12.02 2.66
N ARG A 570 -50.88 11.38 1.66
CA ARG A 570 -50.73 11.93 0.31
C ARG A 570 -51.98 11.77 -0.55
N PHE A 571 -52.95 10.98 -0.11
CA PHE A 571 -54.18 10.70 -0.86
C PHE A 571 -54.95 11.98 -1.22
N ASP A 572 -54.96 12.99 -0.34
CA ASP A 572 -55.64 14.26 -0.59
C ASP A 572 -54.98 15.11 -1.70
N ALA A 573 -53.69 14.87 -1.99
CA ALA A 573 -52.91 15.63 -2.96
C ALA A 573 -52.66 14.87 -4.28
N ASP A 574 -52.62 13.53 -4.23
CA ASP A 574 -52.38 12.64 -5.38
C ASP A 574 -53.18 11.34 -5.20
N PRO A 575 -54.49 11.34 -5.51
CA PRO A 575 -55.36 10.20 -5.22
C PRO A 575 -54.97 8.94 -6.00
N GLU A 576 -54.61 9.07 -7.28
CA GLU A 576 -54.28 7.92 -8.14
C GLU A 576 -52.90 7.32 -7.78
N GLY A 577 -51.88 8.16 -7.61
CA GLY A 577 -50.54 7.72 -7.22
C GLY A 577 -50.50 7.14 -5.81
N ALA A 578 -51.18 7.81 -4.86
CA ALA A 578 -51.27 7.32 -3.49
C ALA A 578 -52.07 6.03 -3.37
N PHE A 579 -53.15 5.85 -4.15
CA PHE A 579 -53.93 4.62 -4.14
C PHE A 579 -53.14 3.43 -4.68
N ALA A 580 -52.45 3.60 -5.82
CA ALA A 580 -51.60 2.55 -6.39
C ALA A 580 -50.43 2.17 -5.46
N GLU A 581 -49.80 3.16 -4.85
CA GLU A 581 -48.75 2.95 -3.85
C GLU A 581 -49.30 2.25 -2.59
N GLN A 582 -50.44 2.69 -2.08
CA GLN A 582 -51.09 2.07 -0.92
C GLN A 582 -51.50 0.61 -1.21
N GLN A 583 -52.00 0.30 -2.40
CA GLN A 583 -52.37 -1.06 -2.80
C GLN A 583 -51.14 -1.98 -2.89
N ARG A 584 -50.03 -1.49 -3.46
CA ARG A 584 -48.74 -2.20 -3.51
C ARG A 584 -48.21 -2.50 -2.10
N LEU A 585 -48.20 -1.50 -1.22
CA LEU A 585 -47.69 -1.63 0.14
C LEU A 585 -48.58 -2.54 1.00
N ARG A 586 -49.90 -2.47 0.85
CA ARG A 586 -50.84 -3.38 1.52
C ARG A 586 -50.70 -4.83 1.05
N LYS A 587 -50.48 -5.06 -0.24
CA LYS A 587 -50.18 -6.40 -0.77
C LYS A 587 -48.92 -6.98 -0.13
N ARG A 588 -47.83 -6.18 -0.09
CA ARG A 588 -46.58 -6.57 0.57
C ARG A 588 -46.79 -6.86 2.07
N LYS A 589 -47.63 -6.09 2.75
CA LYS A 589 -47.96 -6.31 4.17
C LYS A 589 -48.65 -7.67 4.37
N LEU A 590 -49.58 -8.01 3.49
CA LEU A 590 -50.35 -9.26 3.56
C LEU A 590 -49.47 -10.49 3.25
N GLU A 591 -48.50 -10.35 2.35
CA GLU A 591 -47.47 -11.37 2.09
C GLU A 591 -46.60 -11.64 3.32
N ILE A 592 -46.17 -10.58 4.01
CA ILE A 592 -45.40 -10.65 5.27
C ILE A 592 -46.24 -11.32 6.38
N GLU A 593 -47.51 -10.96 6.53
CA GLU A 593 -48.43 -11.56 7.51
C GLU A 593 -48.71 -13.05 7.22
N SER A 594 -48.80 -13.45 5.95
CA SER A 594 -48.94 -14.85 5.54
C SER A 594 -47.71 -15.68 5.90
N ARG A 595 -46.50 -15.15 5.65
CA ARG A 595 -45.23 -15.80 6.01
C ARG A 595 -45.06 -15.94 7.53
N LEU A 596 -45.41 -14.91 8.30
CA LEU A 596 -45.50 -14.98 9.77
C LEU A 596 -46.44 -16.09 10.25
N GLY A 597 -47.60 -16.23 9.59
CA GLY A 597 -48.55 -17.30 9.86
C GLY A 597 -48.00 -18.70 9.54
N GLN A 598 -47.17 -18.84 8.51
CA GLN A 598 -46.54 -20.10 8.13
C GLN A 598 -45.41 -20.50 9.09
N MET A 599 -44.57 -19.56 9.52
CA MET A 599 -43.55 -19.79 10.55
C MET A 599 -44.17 -20.29 11.86
N ALA A 600 -45.28 -19.68 12.30
CA ALA A 600 -46.01 -20.13 13.49
C ALA A 600 -46.68 -21.52 13.32
N ARG A 601 -46.96 -21.95 12.09
CA ARG A 601 -47.64 -23.24 11.77
C ARG A 601 -46.70 -24.40 11.46
N LYS A 602 -45.45 -24.13 11.07
CA LYS A 602 -44.40 -25.13 10.72
C LYS A 602 -44.16 -26.18 11.83
N ARG A 603 -44.70 -25.97 13.04
CA ARG A 603 -44.60 -26.93 14.15
C ARG A 603 -45.87 -27.59 14.65
N ALA A 604 -47.06 -27.30 14.10
CA ALA A 604 -48.21 -28.19 14.34
C ALA A 604 -47.96 -29.59 13.72
N ALA A 605 -47.17 -29.66 12.65
CA ALA A 605 -46.78 -30.91 11.98
C ALA A 605 -45.56 -31.60 12.62
N SER A 606 -44.55 -30.84 13.06
CA SER A 606 -43.33 -31.40 13.69
C SER A 606 -43.55 -31.88 15.13
N ALA A 607 -44.42 -31.22 15.91
CA ALA A 607 -44.76 -31.68 17.26
C ALA A 607 -45.61 -32.96 17.26
N ALA A 608 -46.34 -33.25 16.18
CA ALA A 608 -47.08 -34.50 16.00
C ALA A 608 -46.19 -35.70 15.60
N GLN A 609 -44.96 -35.46 15.14
CA GLN A 609 -44.01 -36.51 14.76
C GLN A 609 -43.10 -36.95 15.92
N VAL A 610 -42.81 -36.08 16.88
CA VAL A 610 -41.96 -36.41 18.04
C VAL A 610 -42.73 -37.17 19.14
N SER A 611 -44.07 -37.07 19.17
CA SER A 611 -44.91 -37.84 20.11
C SER A 611 -45.23 -39.27 19.66
N ASN A 612 -44.66 -39.74 18.55
CA ASN A 612 -44.92 -41.07 17.96
C ASN A 612 -43.62 -41.84 17.67
N SER A 613 -42.74 -42.00 18.66
CA SER A 613 -41.68 -43.01 18.60
C SER A 613 -41.60 -43.72 19.96
N PRO A 614 -41.83 -45.04 20.03
CA PRO A 614 -41.88 -45.79 21.27
C PRO A 614 -40.49 -46.34 21.59
N ASP A 615 -39.89 -45.91 22.69
CA ASP A 615 -38.85 -46.69 23.36
C ASP A 615 -38.77 -46.27 24.83
N ASP A 616 -39.59 -46.92 25.64
CA ASP A 616 -39.35 -47.10 27.07
C ASP A 616 -39.85 -48.51 27.42
N ALA A 617 -38.94 -49.48 27.37
CA ALA A 617 -39.13 -50.81 27.94
C ALA A 617 -37.96 -51.10 28.90
N PRO A 618 -38.19 -51.40 30.18
CA PRO A 618 -37.12 -51.62 31.15
C PRO A 618 -36.56 -53.04 31.00
N GLY A 619 -35.29 -53.14 30.63
CA GLY A 619 -34.55 -54.41 30.50
C GLY A 619 -34.05 -54.93 31.84
N ILE A 620 -34.44 -56.17 32.12
CA ILE A 620 -34.21 -56.98 33.32
C ILE A 620 -32.76 -57.49 33.40
N SER A 621 -32.27 -57.60 34.63
CA SER A 621 -31.02 -58.26 35.05
C SER A 621 -30.93 -59.73 34.64
N GLY A 622 -29.75 -60.18 34.20
CA GLY A 622 -29.43 -61.60 34.05
C GLY A 622 -27.92 -61.83 33.99
N ASP A 623 -27.40 -62.48 35.03
CA ASP A 623 -26.07 -63.07 35.14
C ASP A 623 -25.82 -64.20 34.10
N ILE A 624 -24.57 -64.68 34.10
CA ILE A 624 -24.00 -65.98 33.66
C ILE A 624 -22.99 -65.80 32.51
N GLU A 625 -21.68 -65.73 32.77
CA GLU A 625 -20.68 -66.79 33.04
C GLU A 625 -20.00 -67.36 31.77
N THR A 626 -18.66 -67.39 31.81
CA THR A 626 -17.68 -68.20 31.01
C THR A 626 -17.60 -67.88 29.51
N ASP A 627 -16.43 -67.71 28.89
CA ASP A 627 -15.06 -68.18 29.13
C ASP A 627 -14.04 -67.17 28.57
#